data_AF-A0A946AZ57-F1
#
_entry.id   AF-A0A946AZ57-F1
#
_cell.length_a   1.000
_cell.length_b   1.000
_cell.length_c   1.000
_cell.angle_alpha   90.00
_cell.angle_beta   90.00
_cell.angle_gamma   90.00
#
_symmetry.space_group_name_H-M   'P 1'
#
loop_
_entity.id
_entity.type
_entity.pdbx_description
1 polymer ?
#
loop_
_entity_poly.entity_id
_entity_poly.type
_entity_poly.pdbx_seq_one_letter_code
_entity_poly.pdbx_strand_id
1 'polypeptide(L)'
;TAISEGEDFYEIEADLCTECVGFHGEEACQEVCPVDCCIPNEDHKESEEDLLEKAKKIHPEETFPAVDELSNETSLFRNPDRKNANL
;
A
#
# COMPACT_ATOMS: atom_id res chain seq x y z
N THR A 1 -9.49 1.74 -6.01
CA THR A 1 -8.24 1.58 -6.77
C THR A 1 -7.52 2.91 -6.79
N ALA A 2 -6.20 2.92 -6.61
CA ALA A 2 -5.39 4.14 -6.53
C ALA A 2 -4.61 4.46 -7.81
N ILE A 3 -4.61 3.54 -8.79
CA ILE A 3 -3.80 3.65 -10.01
C ILE A 3 -4.70 4.02 -11.18
N SER A 4 -4.26 4.98 -12.00
CA SER A 4 -4.93 5.39 -13.24
C SER A 4 -3.94 5.56 -14.39
N GLU A 5 -4.46 5.55 -15.63
CA GLU A 5 -3.66 5.76 -16.84
C GLU A 5 -3.47 7.26 -17.09
N GLY A 6 -2.21 7.72 -17.08
CA GLY A 6 -1.81 9.08 -17.46
C GLY A 6 -1.45 9.17 -18.95
N GLU A 7 -0.85 10.30 -19.37
CA GLU A 7 -0.48 10.52 -20.78
C GLU A 7 0.69 9.64 -21.23
N ASP A 8 1.73 9.53 -20.39
CA ASP A 8 2.97 8.80 -20.69
C ASP A 8 3.23 7.61 -19.74
N PHE A 9 2.65 7.64 -18.54
CA PHE A 9 2.86 6.66 -17.48
C PHE A 9 1.58 6.43 -16.67
N TYR A 10 1.54 5.33 -15.92
CA TYR A 10 0.51 5.13 -14.91
C TYR A 10 0.81 5.98 -13.68
N GLU A 11 -0.22 6.56 -13.10
CA GLU A 11 -0.12 7.45 -11.95
C GLU A 11 -0.78 6.81 -10.73
N ILE A 12 -0.14 6.96 -9.56
CA ILE A 12 -0.66 6.50 -8.27
C ILE A 12 -1.12 7.73 -7.49
N GLU A 13 -2.41 7.79 -7.19
CA GLU A 13 -3.00 8.83 -6.34
C GLU A 13 -2.66 8.56 -4.87
N ALA A 14 -1.77 9.38 -4.29
CA ALA A 14 -1.25 9.18 -2.93
C ALA A 14 -2.36 9.16 -1.87
N ASP A 15 -3.41 9.97 -2.03
CA ASP A 15 -4.55 10.01 -1.13
C ASP A 15 -5.39 8.72 -1.15
N LEU A 16 -5.24 7.90 -2.19
CA LEU A 16 -5.92 6.61 -2.33
C LEU A 16 -4.99 5.41 -2.11
N CYS A 17 -3.67 5.62 -2.14
CA CYS A 17 -2.68 4.58 -1.92
C CYS A 17 -2.56 4.25 -0.43
N THR A 18 -2.88 3.01 -0.06
CA THR A 18 -2.71 2.51 1.31
C THR A 18 -1.48 1.61 1.44
N GLU A 19 -0.61 1.60 0.43
CA GLU A 19 0.46 0.60 0.27
C GLU A 19 -0.06 -0.85 0.44
N CYS A 20 -1.34 -1.08 0.13
CA CYS A 20 -2.07 -2.33 0.38
C CYS A 20 -2.22 -2.75 1.86
N VAL A 21 -1.80 -1.93 2.84
CA VAL A 21 -2.04 -2.17 4.28
C VAL A 21 -3.53 -2.36 4.55
N GLY A 22 -3.85 -3.38 5.34
CA GLY A 22 -5.21 -3.82 5.64
C GLY A 22 -5.76 -4.86 4.67
N PHE A 23 -5.12 -5.07 3.51
CA PHE A 23 -5.58 -6.00 2.47
C PHE A 23 -4.54 -7.06 2.12
N HIS A 24 -3.28 -6.65 1.93
CA HIS A 24 -2.20 -7.50 1.49
C HIS A 24 -0.90 -7.22 2.26
N GLY A 25 -0.04 -8.23 2.32
CA GLY A 25 1.29 -8.19 2.91
C GLY A 25 2.33 -7.47 2.06
N GLU A 26 1.97 -7.11 0.83
CA GLU A 26 2.85 -6.53 -0.17
C GLU A 26 2.03 -5.68 -1.14
N GLU A 27 2.69 -4.72 -1.79
CA GLU A 27 2.05 -3.84 -2.75
C GLU A 27 1.69 -4.63 -4.02
N ALA A 28 0.40 -4.88 -4.24
CA ALA A 28 -0.07 -5.67 -5.40
C ALA A 28 0.37 -5.07 -6.75
N CYS A 29 0.52 -3.75 -6.84
CA CYS A 29 1.04 -3.08 -8.04
C CYS A 29 2.51 -3.42 -8.33
N GLN A 30 3.31 -3.58 -7.28
CA GLN A 30 4.72 -3.92 -7.36
C GLN A 30 4.90 -5.40 -7.78
N GLU A 31 4.01 -6.29 -7.34
CA GLU A 31 4.06 -7.71 -7.75
C GLU A 31 3.83 -7.93 -9.25
N VAL A 32 3.03 -7.07 -9.88
CA VAL A 32 2.65 -7.24 -11.28
C VAL A 32 3.42 -6.32 -12.23
N CYS A 33 4.20 -5.36 -11.70
CA CYS A 33 4.91 -4.39 -12.52
C CYS A 33 6.06 -5.08 -13.27
N PRO A 34 6.08 -5.09 -14.62
CA PRO A 34 7.10 -5.81 -15.40
C PRO A 34 8.49 -5.14 -15.38
N VAL A 35 8.60 -3.96 -14.78
CA VAL A 35 9.81 -3.11 -14.79
C VAL A 35 10.15 -2.57 -13.41
N ASP A 36 9.53 -3.10 -12.34
CA ASP A 36 9.80 -2.74 -10.94
C ASP A 36 9.77 -1.22 -10.64
N CYS A 37 8.86 -0.47 -11.26
CA CYS A 37 8.80 1.00 -11.12
C CYS A 37 7.87 1.52 -10.00
N CYS A 38 7.05 0.66 -9.40
CA CYS A 38 6.22 1.02 -8.26
C CYS A 38 7.07 0.97 -6.98
N ILE A 39 7.64 2.11 -6.59
CA ILE A 39 8.54 2.24 -5.43
C ILE A 39 7.94 3.21 -4.39
N PRO A 40 8.39 3.17 -3.12
CA PRO A 40 7.97 4.12 -2.09
C PRO A 40 8.19 5.58 -2.51
N ASN A 41 7.21 6.44 -2.21
CA ASN A 41 7.30 7.86 -2.50
C ASN A 41 7.90 8.61 -1.28
N GLU A 42 9.12 9.11 -1.44
CA GLU A 42 9.86 9.82 -0.38
C GLU A 42 9.14 11.04 0.19
N ASP A 43 8.29 11.70 -0.61
CA ASP A 43 7.53 12.88 -0.20
C ASP A 43 6.23 12.51 0.55
N HIS A 44 5.82 11.24 0.53
CA HIS A 44 4.57 10.73 1.10
C HIS A 44 4.82 9.52 2.02
N LYS A 45 5.72 9.66 3.00
CA LYS A 45 5.98 8.61 4.00
C LYS A 45 4.86 8.55 5.04
N GLU A 46 4.27 7.38 5.20
CA GLU A 46 3.16 7.13 6.13
C GLU A 46 3.47 5.93 7.05
N SER A 47 2.89 5.94 8.26
CA SER A 47 3.00 4.82 9.20
C SER A 47 2.00 3.69 8.88
N GLU A 48 2.20 2.50 9.46
CA GLU A 48 1.23 1.39 9.37
C GLU A 48 -0.16 1.84 9.86
N GLU A 49 -0.20 2.64 10.93
CA GLU A 49 -1.41 3.23 11.49
C GLU A 49 -2.10 4.18 10.50
N ASP A 50 -1.35 5.12 9.91
CA ASP A 50 -1.89 6.12 8.97
C ASP A 50 -2.50 5.44 7.73
N LEU A 51 -1.78 4.45 7.19
CA LEU A 51 -2.21 3.69 6.01
C LEU A 51 -3.47 2.84 6.31
N LEU A 52 -3.54 2.22 7.50
CA LEU A 52 -4.75 1.49 7.91
C LEU A 52 -5.94 2.42 8.14
N GLU A 53 -5.72 3.60 8.73
CA GLU A 53 -6.76 4.61 8.86
C GLU A 53 -7.27 5.10 7.50
N LYS A 54 -6.36 5.29 6.55
CA LYS A 54 -6.70 5.64 5.17
C LYS A 54 -7.55 4.54 4.51
N ALA A 55 -7.16 3.27 4.67
CA ALA A 55 -7.94 2.13 4.19
C ALA A 55 -9.38 2.14 4.73
N LYS A 56 -9.54 2.36 6.05
CA LYS A 56 -10.86 2.48 6.71
C LYS A 56 -11.71 3.63 6.15
N LYS A 57 -11.09 4.76 5.78
CA LYS A 57 -11.79 5.92 5.22
C LYS A 57 -12.24 5.67 3.77
N ILE A 58 -11.42 5.00 2.96
CA ILE A 58 -11.70 4.71 1.54
C ILE A 58 -12.70 3.55 1.40
N HIS A 59 -12.65 2.58 2.31
CA HIS A 59 -13.46 1.36 2.29
C HIS A 59 -14.33 1.24 3.55
N PRO A 60 -15.33 2.12 3.74
CA PRO A 60 -16.16 2.13 4.95
C PRO A 60 -17.04 0.86 5.11
N GLU A 61 -17.22 0.09 4.05
CA GLU A 61 -17.92 -1.20 4.05
C GLU A 61 -17.07 -2.36 4.56
N GLU A 62 -15.74 -2.22 4.56
CA GLU A 62 -14.81 -3.26 4.99
C GLU A 62 -14.52 -3.16 6.49
N THR A 63 -14.37 -4.33 7.14
CA THR A 63 -14.00 -4.39 8.55
C THR A 63 -12.54 -4.76 8.69
N PHE A 64 -11.73 -3.80 9.13
CA PHE A 64 -10.31 -4.01 9.38
C PHE A 64 -10.06 -4.32 10.86
N PRO A 65 -9.11 -5.23 11.16
CA PRO A 65 -8.72 -5.50 12.53
C PRO A 65 -7.97 -4.29 13.15
N ALA A 66 -7.60 -4.40 14.42
CA ALA A 66 -6.71 -3.42 15.04
C ALA A 66 -5.31 -3.49 14.41
N VAL A 67 -4.53 -2.41 14.49
CA VAL A 67 -3.18 -2.34 13.88
C VAL A 67 -2.29 -3.44 14.44
N ASP A 68 -2.32 -3.68 15.75
CA ASP A 68 -1.53 -4.71 16.43
C ASP A 68 -1.89 -6.14 15.98
N GLU A 69 -3.09 -6.36 15.44
CA GLU A 69 -3.57 -7.65 14.94
C GLU A 69 -3.24 -7.91 13.46
N LEU A 70 -2.68 -6.93 12.73
CA LEU A 70 -2.23 -7.13 11.35
C LEU A 70 -1.13 -8.20 11.30
N SER A 71 -1.05 -8.93 10.18
CA SER A 71 -0.05 -9.97 9.95
C SER A 71 0.79 -9.65 8.71
N ASN A 72 1.76 -10.51 8.41
CA ASN A 72 2.53 -10.46 7.17
C ASN A 72 1.66 -10.62 5.91
N GLU A 73 0.42 -11.09 6.03
CA GLU A 73 -0.52 -11.25 4.90
C GLU A 73 -1.34 -10.00 4.62
N THR A 74 -1.38 -9.05 5.56
CA THR A 74 -2.22 -7.84 5.49
C THR A 74 -1.44 -6.55 5.75
N SER A 75 -0.14 -6.64 5.99
CA SER A 75 0.73 -5.49 6.17
C SER A 75 2.16 -5.78 5.73
N LEU A 76 2.66 -4.92 4.84
CA LEU A 76 4.05 -4.87 4.41
C LEU A 76 5.05 -4.58 5.52
N PHE A 77 4.66 -3.91 6.60
CA PHE A 77 5.51 -3.65 7.76
C PHE A 77 5.83 -4.92 8.55
N ARG A 78 5.03 -5.96 8.35
CA ARG A 78 5.13 -7.26 9.03
C ARG A 78 5.61 -8.36 8.09
N ASN A 79 5.73 -8.05 6.80
CA ASN A 79 6.21 -8.96 5.80
C ASN A 79 7.75 -8.99 5.80
N PRO A 80 8.40 -10.10 6.18
CA PRO A 80 9.86 -10.21 6.15
C PRO A 80 10.43 -10.13 4.73
N ASP A 81 9.61 -10.41 3.72
CA ASP A 81 9.97 -10.42 2.30
C ASP A 81 9.57 -9.13 1.59
N ARG A 82 9.24 -8.05 2.34
CA ARG A 82 8.89 -6.74 1.78
C ARG A 82 9.95 -6.28 0.79
N LYS A 83 9.57 -6.20 -0.49
CA LYS A 83 10.32 -5.54 -1.53
C LYS A 83 10.43 -4.04 -1.20
N ASN A 84 11.58 -3.45 -1.50
CA ASN A 84 11.85 -2.03 -1.26
C ASN A 84 11.83 -1.57 0.21
N ALA A 85 11.95 -2.47 1.19
CA ALA A 85 12.00 -2.11 2.62
C ALA A 85 13.15 -1.17 3.04
N ASN A 86 14.15 -0.98 2.17
CA ASN A 86 15.32 -0.13 2.39
C ASN A 86 15.40 1.06 1.43
N LEU A 87 14.36 1.27 0.62
CA LEU A 87 14.18 2.49 -0.17
C LEU A 87 13.37 3.47 0.68
#